data_AF-A0A1V6FGV6-F1
#
_entry.id   AF-A0A1V6FGV6-F1
#
_cell.length_a   1.000
_cell.length_b   1.000
_cell.length_c   1.000
_cell.angle_alpha   90.00
_cell.angle_beta   90.00
_cell.angle_gamma   90.00
#
_symmetry.space_group_name_H-M   'P 1'
#
loop_
_entity.id
_entity.type
_entity.pdbx_description
1 polymer ?
#
loop_
_entity_poly.entity_id
_entity_poly.type
_entity_poly.pdbx_seq_one_letter_code
_entity_poly.pdbx_strand_id
1 'polypeptide(L)'
;MTSSLIGIMAFKGDPRIKILAYTGSQRSKFMPELPTVAEAGVPGYKFDSWIGLLAPAGTPKAEVDRINAAVIKVMADPVVQERFVRLGVEAGTMPSDDFQKLLRADWDQAAVIVKASGARIE
;
A
#
# COMPACT_ATOMS: atom_id res chain seq x y z
N MET A 1 -2.97 5.52 1.67
CA MET A 1 -3.19 4.40 0.74
C MET A 1 -2.28 3.28 1.20
N THR A 2 -2.84 2.10 1.47
CA THR A 2 -2.06 0.90 1.83
C THR A 2 -2.74 -0.36 1.32
N SER A 3 -1.93 -1.36 0.96
CA SER A 3 -2.35 -2.73 0.68
C SER A 3 -1.89 -3.75 1.73
N SER A 4 -1.10 -3.35 2.72
CA SER A 4 -0.46 -4.27 3.67
C SER A 4 -1.45 -5.00 4.59
N LEU A 5 -2.69 -4.49 4.74
CA LEU A 5 -3.73 -5.15 5.52
C LEU A 5 -4.48 -6.26 4.79
N ILE A 6 -4.45 -6.27 3.45
CA ILE A 6 -5.25 -7.21 2.63
C ILE A 6 -4.98 -8.65 3.06
N GLY A 7 -3.70 -8.99 3.28
CA GLY A 7 -3.27 -10.35 3.62
C GLY A 7 -3.60 -10.78 5.04
N ILE A 8 -3.81 -9.85 5.99
CA ILE A 8 -4.02 -10.20 7.40
C ILE A 8 -5.48 -10.15 7.85
N MET A 9 -6.32 -9.42 7.11
CA MET A 9 -7.75 -9.29 7.42
C MET A 9 -8.48 -10.63 7.48
N ALA A 10 -8.12 -11.58 6.60
CA ALA A 10 -8.71 -12.93 6.58
C ALA A 10 -8.40 -13.75 7.83
N PHE A 11 -7.34 -13.41 8.56
CA PHE A 11 -6.92 -14.10 9.79
C PHE A 11 -7.41 -13.41 11.06
N LYS A 12 -8.17 -12.30 10.94
CA LYS A 12 -8.74 -11.60 12.08
C LYS A 12 -9.66 -12.54 12.86
N GLY A 13 -9.31 -12.82 14.11
CA GLY A 13 -10.09 -13.69 14.99
C GLY A 13 -9.83 -15.18 14.83
N ASP A 14 -8.90 -15.60 13.97
CA ASP A 14 -8.45 -16.99 13.95
C ASP A 14 -7.64 -17.28 15.24
N PRO A 15 -8.09 -18.22 16.10
CA PRO A 15 -7.42 -18.49 17.37
C PRO A 15 -6.01 -19.08 17.22
N ARG A 16 -5.65 -19.54 16.02
CA ARG A 16 -4.32 -20.08 15.71
C ARG A 16 -3.32 -19.00 15.35
N ILE A 17 -3.78 -17.77 15.09
CA ILE A 17 -2.94 -16.67 14.60
C ILE A 17 -3.04 -15.49 15.57
N LYS A 18 -1.87 -15.06 16.05
CA LYS A 18 -1.75 -13.82 16.82
C LYS A 18 -1.14 -12.73 15.94
N ILE A 19 -1.96 -11.76 15.56
CA ILE A 19 -1.51 -10.58 14.82
C ILE A 19 -0.83 -9.63 15.81
N LEU A 20 0.47 -9.37 15.64
CA LEU A 20 1.27 -8.62 16.61
C LEU A 20 1.30 -7.12 16.35
N ALA A 21 1.59 -6.73 15.11
CA ALA A 21 1.69 -5.35 14.69
C ALA A 21 1.49 -5.23 13.18
N TYR A 22 1.15 -4.02 12.75
CA TYR A 22 0.98 -3.63 11.37
C TYR A 22 2.14 -2.74 10.90
N THR A 23 2.60 -2.88 9.65
CA THR A 23 3.83 -2.24 9.17
C THR A 23 3.66 -0.84 8.59
N GLY A 24 2.41 -0.35 8.49
CA GLY A 24 2.11 1.00 8.04
C GLY A 24 2.49 2.07 9.06
N SER A 25 2.53 3.32 8.61
CA SER A 25 3.00 4.46 9.43
C SER A 25 2.00 4.92 10.49
N GLN A 26 0.74 4.51 10.38
CA GLN A 26 -0.33 4.82 11.32
C GLN A 26 -1.26 3.62 11.44
N ARG A 27 -1.98 3.53 12.56
CA ARG A 27 -3.01 2.51 12.73
C ARG A 27 -4.06 2.62 11.64
N SER A 28 -4.51 1.48 11.15
CA SER A 28 -5.60 1.46 10.18
C SER A 28 -6.95 1.61 10.85
N LYS A 29 -7.88 2.25 10.14
CA LYS A 29 -9.29 2.30 10.53
C LYS A 29 -9.98 0.92 10.52
N PHE A 30 -9.43 -0.08 9.81
CA PHE A 30 -10.00 -1.43 9.73
C PHE A 30 -9.57 -2.35 10.89
N MET A 31 -8.46 -2.01 11.55
CA MET A 31 -7.92 -2.71 12.73
C MET A 31 -7.34 -1.70 13.74
N PRO A 32 -8.15 -0.78 14.30
CA PRO A 32 -7.67 0.29 15.19
C PRO A 32 -7.02 -0.23 16.48
N GLU A 33 -7.34 -1.46 16.88
CA GLU A 33 -6.75 -2.17 18.01
C GLU A 33 -5.30 -2.62 17.76
N LEU A 34 -4.91 -2.82 16.49
CA LEU A 34 -3.62 -3.36 16.12
C LEU A 34 -2.57 -2.24 16.09
N PRO A 35 -1.51 -2.29 16.92
CA PRO A 35 -0.47 -1.26 16.91
C PRO A 35 0.33 -1.30 15.61
N THR A 36 0.96 -0.19 15.27
CA THR A 36 2.01 -0.20 14.24
C THR A 36 3.28 -0.86 14.80
N VAL A 37 4.19 -1.30 13.94
CA VAL A 37 5.52 -1.79 14.37
C VAL A 37 6.29 -0.69 15.12
N ALA A 38 6.11 0.58 14.72
CA ALA A 38 6.70 1.72 15.40
C ALA A 38 6.18 1.87 16.84
N GLU A 39 4.87 1.70 17.05
CA GLU A 39 4.25 1.70 18.39
C GLU A 39 4.60 0.44 19.20
N ALA A 40 4.89 -0.67 18.54
CA ALA A 40 5.21 -1.96 19.16
C ALA A 40 6.69 -2.09 19.59
N GLY A 41 7.48 -1.02 19.52
CA GLY A 41 8.84 -0.98 20.06
C GLY A 41 9.96 -0.83 19.05
N VAL A 42 9.67 -0.52 17.78
CA VAL A 42 10.69 -0.21 16.76
C VAL A 42 10.49 1.20 16.20
N PRO A 43 10.85 2.27 16.95
CA PRO A 43 10.63 3.65 16.53
C PRO A 43 11.17 3.95 15.13
N GLY A 44 10.38 4.66 14.32
CA GLY A 44 10.76 5.00 12.95
C GLY A 44 10.55 3.87 11.93
N TYR A 45 10.10 2.69 12.34
CA TYR A 45 9.76 1.62 11.41
C TYR A 45 8.61 2.04 10.49
N LYS A 46 8.85 1.95 9.18
CA LYS A 46 7.83 2.12 8.15
C LYS A 46 8.18 1.25 6.96
N PHE A 47 7.33 0.26 6.69
CA PHE A 47 7.43 -0.56 5.48
C PHE A 47 6.02 -0.92 5.03
N ASP A 48 5.46 -0.10 4.16
CA ASP A 48 4.08 -0.23 3.74
C ASP A 48 4.01 -0.51 2.24
N SER A 49 3.11 -1.40 1.85
CA SER A 49 2.89 -1.80 0.47
C SER A 49 1.80 -0.94 -0.15
N TRP A 50 1.89 -0.77 -1.47
CA TRP A 50 0.90 -0.08 -2.29
C TRP A 50 0.59 -0.90 -3.54
N ILE A 51 -0.55 -0.61 -4.16
CA ILE A 51 -0.94 -1.17 -5.46
C ILE A 51 -1.25 0.01 -6.37
N GLY A 52 -0.76 -0.03 -7.60
CA GLY A 52 -1.03 1.00 -8.60
C GLY A 52 -0.89 0.49 -10.02
N LEU A 53 -1.12 1.39 -10.97
CA LEU A 53 -1.10 1.08 -12.40
C LEU A 53 0.15 1.68 -13.05
N LEU A 54 0.78 0.91 -13.92
CA LEU A 54 1.90 1.34 -14.75
C LEU A 54 1.52 1.21 -16.22
N ALA A 55 2.06 2.11 -17.03
CA ALA A 55 1.96 2.06 -18.49
C ALA A 55 3.37 1.85 -19.09
N PRO A 56 3.49 1.37 -20.34
CA PRO A 56 4.79 1.23 -21.00
C PRO A 56 5.60 2.53 -21.00
N ALA A 57 6.93 2.39 -20.99
CA ALA A 57 7.82 3.54 -21.14
C ALA A 57 7.54 4.28 -22.47
N GLY A 58 7.49 5.61 -22.40
CA GLY A 58 7.18 6.46 -23.55
C GLY A 58 5.69 6.64 -23.85
N THR A 59 4.77 6.08 -23.04
CA THR A 59 3.34 6.38 -23.17
C THR A 59 3.10 7.90 -23.10
N PRO A 60 2.40 8.52 -24.07
CA PRO A 60 2.16 9.96 -24.07
C PRO A 60 1.49 10.45 -22.79
N LYS A 61 1.94 11.59 -22.25
CA LYS A 61 1.39 12.17 -21.01
C LYS A 61 -0.14 12.33 -21.06
N ALA A 62 -0.68 12.74 -22.21
CA ALA A 62 -2.12 12.89 -22.39
C ALA A 62 -2.89 11.57 -22.15
N GLU A 63 -2.35 10.41 -22.56
CA GLU A 63 -2.99 9.11 -22.30
C GLU A 63 -2.86 8.69 -20.84
N VAL A 64 -1.69 8.95 -20.22
CA VAL A 64 -1.49 8.69 -18.79
C VAL A 64 -2.48 9.52 -17.95
N ASP A 65 -2.62 10.79 -18.26
CA ASP A 65 -3.52 11.70 -17.56
C ASP A 65 -5.00 11.30 -17.78
N ARG A 66 -5.36 10.86 -19.00
CA ARG A 66 -6.70 10.32 -19.30
C ARG A 66 -7.01 9.07 -18.48
N ILE A 67 -6.06 8.13 -18.37
CA ILE A 67 -6.21 6.92 -17.56
C ILE A 67 -6.30 7.28 -16.07
N ASN A 68 -5.45 8.17 -15.57
CA ASN A 68 -5.48 8.62 -14.18
C ASN A 68 -6.85 9.24 -13.83
N ALA A 69 -7.40 10.10 -14.69
CA ALA A 69 -8.73 10.68 -14.51
C ALA A 69 -9.84 9.60 -14.48
N ALA A 70 -9.76 8.60 -15.36
CA ALA A 70 -10.71 7.48 -15.37
C ALA A 70 -10.62 6.66 -14.08
N VAL A 71 -9.40 6.39 -13.59
CA VAL A 71 -9.18 5.69 -12.31
C VAL A 71 -9.77 6.49 -11.16
N ILE A 72 -9.51 7.81 -11.08
CA ILE A 72 -10.08 8.67 -10.04
C ILE A 72 -11.61 8.57 -10.02
N LYS A 73 -12.24 8.57 -11.19
CA LYS A 73 -13.70 8.43 -11.32
C LYS A 73 -14.19 7.07 -10.79
N VAL A 74 -13.53 5.97 -11.15
CA VAL A 74 -13.89 4.62 -10.68
C VAL A 74 -13.68 4.46 -9.17
N MET A 75 -12.62 5.06 -8.61
CA MET A 75 -12.34 5.02 -7.17
C MET A 75 -13.35 5.82 -6.34
N ALA A 76 -14.11 6.73 -6.97
CA ALA A 76 -15.22 7.45 -6.35
C ALA A 76 -16.55 6.68 -6.43
N ASP A 77 -16.62 5.57 -7.17
CA ASP A 77 -17.82 4.73 -7.26
C ASP A 77 -18.08 4.02 -5.90
N PRO A 78 -19.26 4.19 -5.29
CA PRO A 78 -19.57 3.57 -4.01
C PRO A 78 -19.44 2.04 -4.00
N VAL A 79 -19.78 1.36 -5.10
CA VAL A 79 -19.67 -0.09 -5.21
C VAL A 79 -18.20 -0.54 -5.15
N VAL A 80 -17.32 0.25 -5.78
CA VAL A 80 -15.87 0.01 -5.74
C VAL A 80 -15.33 0.28 -4.34
N GLN A 81 -15.73 1.39 -3.71
CA GLN A 81 -15.31 1.72 -2.34
C GLN A 81 -15.74 0.65 -1.33
N GLU A 82 -16.99 0.17 -1.43
CA GLU A 82 -17.51 -0.87 -0.55
C GLU A 82 -16.72 -2.18 -0.70
N ARG A 83 -16.37 -2.55 -1.94
CA ARG A 83 -15.51 -3.73 -2.19
C ARG A 83 -14.14 -3.58 -1.55
N PHE A 84 -13.50 -2.41 -1.68
CA PHE A 84 -12.19 -2.16 -1.04
C PHE A 84 -12.27 -2.19 0.48
N VAL A 85 -13.31 -1.61 1.07
CA VAL A 85 -13.56 -1.68 2.51
C VAL A 85 -13.66 -3.12 2.99
N ARG A 86 -14.41 -3.99 2.29
CA ARG A 86 -14.51 -5.41 2.64
C ARG A 86 -13.18 -6.16 2.57
N LEU A 87 -12.28 -5.73 1.67
CA LEU A 87 -10.95 -6.30 1.52
C LEU A 87 -9.91 -5.66 2.46
N GLY A 88 -10.29 -4.69 3.30
CA GLY A 88 -9.39 -3.94 4.17
C GLY A 88 -8.40 -3.06 3.40
N VAL A 89 -8.74 -2.68 2.17
CA VAL A 89 -7.92 -1.79 1.33
C VAL A 89 -8.22 -0.36 1.69
N GLU A 90 -7.19 0.37 2.12
CA GLU A 90 -7.27 1.82 2.22
C GLU A 90 -7.01 2.44 0.86
N ALA A 91 -8.07 2.44 0.05
CA ALA A 91 -8.10 3.06 -1.25
C ALA A 91 -7.73 4.55 -1.18
N GLY A 92 -6.86 4.98 -2.07
CA GLY A 92 -6.54 6.38 -2.30
C GLY A 92 -6.25 6.62 -3.77
N THR A 93 -6.36 7.87 -4.19
CA THR A 93 -5.94 8.32 -5.52
C THR A 93 -4.88 9.40 -5.36
N MET A 94 -4.02 9.52 -6.36
CA MET A 94 -3.06 10.61 -6.45
C MET A 94 -2.76 10.93 -7.92
N PRO A 95 -2.26 12.15 -8.20
CA PRO A 95 -1.74 12.48 -9.52
C PRO A 95 -0.67 11.48 -9.98
N SER A 96 -0.60 11.24 -11.29
CA SER A 96 0.39 10.34 -11.90
C SER A 96 1.83 10.71 -11.53
N ASP A 97 2.16 12.01 -11.49
CA ASP A 97 3.48 12.51 -11.12
C ASP A 97 3.83 12.22 -9.65
N ASP A 98 2.84 12.27 -8.74
CA ASP A 98 3.06 11.93 -7.34
C ASP A 98 3.22 10.42 -7.14
N PHE A 99 2.49 9.63 -7.91
CA PHE A 99 2.67 8.18 -7.93
C PHE A 99 4.07 7.78 -8.44
N GLN A 100 4.62 8.49 -9.44
CA GLN A 100 6.00 8.28 -9.86
C GLN A 100 7.01 8.56 -8.74
N LYS A 101 6.78 9.61 -7.92
CA LYS A 101 7.64 9.90 -6.76
C LYS A 101 7.56 8.78 -5.71
N LEU A 102 6.35 8.28 -5.43
CA LEU A 102 6.14 7.15 -4.52
C LEU A 102 6.92 5.91 -5.01
N LEU A 103 6.76 5.54 -6.28
CA LEU A 103 7.44 4.39 -6.87
C LEU A 103 8.97 4.52 -6.77
N ARG A 104 9.53 5.69 -7.09
CA ARG A 104 10.99 5.91 -7.00
C ARG A 104 11.48 5.83 -5.55
N ALA A 105 10.77 6.47 -4.62
CA ALA A 105 11.16 6.45 -3.20
C ALA A 105 11.13 5.03 -2.63
N ASP A 106 10.12 4.24 -3.00
CA ASP A 106 10.00 2.83 -2.60
C ASP A 106 11.13 1.98 -3.20
N TRP A 107 11.43 2.17 -4.49
CA TRP A 107 12.55 1.51 -5.17
C TRP A 107 13.89 1.79 -4.49
N ASP A 108 14.17 3.06 -4.18
CA ASP A 108 15.40 3.48 -3.53
C ASP A 108 15.51 2.90 -2.11
N GLN A 109 14.41 2.90 -1.35
CA GLN A 109 14.35 2.30 -0.02
C GLN A 109 14.55 0.77 -0.08
N ALA A 110 13.90 0.08 -1.03
CA ALA A 110 14.03 -1.36 -1.22
C ALA A 110 15.47 -1.74 -1.57
N ALA A 111 16.16 -0.97 -2.41
CA ALA A 111 17.55 -1.22 -2.76
C ALA A 111 18.48 -1.20 -1.53
N VAL A 112 18.26 -0.26 -0.60
CA VAL A 112 19.00 -0.21 0.67
C VAL A 112 18.73 -1.45 1.51
N ILE A 113 17.47 -1.88 1.63
CA ILE A 113 17.05 -3.05 2.42
C ILE A 113 17.63 -4.35 1.84
N VAL A 114 17.55 -4.54 0.52
CA VAL A 114 18.09 -5.73 -0.15
C VAL A 114 19.60 -5.81 0.05
N LYS A 115 20.32 -4.69 -0.13
CA LYS A 115 21.77 -4.64 0.08
C LYS A 115 22.15 -4.94 1.54
N ALA A 116 21.42 -4.38 2.50
CA ALA A 116 21.70 -4.57 3.92
C ALA A 116 21.36 -5.99 4.40
N SER A 117 20.29 -6.60 3.88
CA SER A 117 19.87 -7.96 4.25
C SER A 117 20.69 -9.05 3.57
N GLY A 118 21.35 -8.74 2.46
CA GLY A 118 22.04 -9.74 1.63
C GLY A 118 21.09 -10.64 0.85
N ALA A 119 19.79 -10.30 0.80
CA ALA A 119 18.79 -11.04 0.05
C ALA A 119 19.14 -11.11 -1.44
N ARG A 120 18.92 -12.27 -2.06
CA ARG A 120 19.10 -12.52 -3.49
C ARG A 120 17.89 -13.30 -4.01
N ILE A 121 17.56 -13.06 -5.27
CA ILE A 121 16.61 -13.92 -5.99
C ILE A 121 17.44 -15.05 -6.60
N GLU A 122 17.03 -16.29 -6.36
CA GLU A 122 17.62 -17.50 -6.96
C GLU A 122 17.17 -17.69 -8.41
#